data_AF-A0A3A8X6C3-F1
#
_entry.id   AF-A0A3A8X6C3-F1
#
_cell.length_a   1.000
_cell.length_b   1.000
_cell.length_c   1.000
_cell.angle_alpha   90.00
_cell.angle_beta   90.00
_cell.angle_gamma   90.00
#
_symmetry.space_group_name_H-M   'P 1'
#
loop_
_entity.id
_entity.type
_entity.pdbx_description
1 polymer ?
#
loop_
_entity_poly.entity_id
_entity_poly.type
_entity_poly.pdbx_seq_one_letter_code
_entity_poly.pdbx_strand_id
1 'polypeptide(L)'
;MNGYEQIIKLMRQQGEVNNLPVPRLAEMTAPAECDIGDLILDSDDLLVADHLKGELKKGDTVLVQRVNDETYAIIERLVEL
;
A
#
# COMPACT_ATOMS: atom_id res chain seq x y z
N MET A 1 15.09 -15.47 24.83
CA MET A 1 15.54 -14.64 23.70
C MET A 1 17.06 -14.73 23.62
N ASN A 2 17.64 -15.23 22.52
CA ASN A 2 19.09 -15.44 22.35
C ASN A 2 19.75 -14.25 21.63
N GLY A 3 21.08 -14.12 21.67
CA GLY A 3 21.85 -13.05 21.03
C GLY A 3 21.59 -12.91 19.53
N TYR A 4 21.37 -14.01 18.82
CA TYR A 4 20.99 -13.98 17.39
C TYR A 4 19.65 -13.28 17.15
N GLU A 5 18.66 -13.50 18.01
CA GLU A 5 17.34 -12.87 17.90
C GLU A 5 17.41 -11.37 18.18
N GLN A 6 18.29 -10.95 19.10
CA GLN A 6 18.53 -9.53 19.36
C GLN A 6 19.16 -8.84 18.15
N ILE A 7 20.13 -9.48 17.51
CA ILE A 7 20.76 -8.95 16.29
C ILE A 7 19.75 -8.83 15.16
N ILE A 8 18.92 -9.87 14.92
CA ILE A 8 17.86 -9.83 13.89
C ILE A 8 16.86 -8.70 14.17
N LYS A 9 16.45 -8.53 15.43
CA LYS A 9 15.55 -7.44 15.82
C LYS A 9 16.16 -6.07 15.54
N LEU A 10 17.45 -5.89 15.86
CA LEU A 10 18.17 -4.65 15.63
C LEU A 10 18.31 -4.36 14.12
N MET A 11 18.59 -5.38 13.31
CA MET A 11 18.64 -5.25 11.85
C MET A 11 17.30 -4.81 11.27
N ARG A 12 16.18 -5.41 11.71
CA ARG A 12 14.83 -5.00 11.26
C ARG A 12 14.53 -3.56 11.64
N GLN A 13 14.77 -3.18 12.90
CA GLN A 13 14.55 -1.81 13.37
C GLN A 13 15.35 -0.79 12.58
N GLN A 14 16.62 -1.06 12.27
CA GLN A 14 17.44 -0.15 11.46
C GLN A 14 16.98 -0.11 10.00
N GLY A 15 16.45 -1.21 9.46
CA GLY A 15 15.84 -1.24 8.13
C GLY A 15 14.57 -0.38 8.03
N GLU A 16 13.76 -0.32 9.08
CA GLU A 16 12.53 0.48 9.13
C GLU A 16 12.79 1.99 9.16
N VAL A 17 13.87 2.45 9.80
CA VAL A 17 14.17 3.89 9.97
C VAL A 17 14.20 4.65 8.64
N ASN A 18 14.68 4.02 7.57
CA ASN A 18 14.78 4.62 6.24
C ASN A 18 13.77 4.04 5.23
N ASN A 19 12.89 3.15 5.66
CA ASN A 19 11.86 2.53 4.82
C ASN A 19 10.48 3.07 5.19
N LEU A 20 10.35 4.41 5.20
CA LEU A 20 9.08 5.06 5.45
C LEU A 20 8.09 4.67 4.35
N PRO A 21 6.85 4.26 4.67
CA PRO A 21 5.85 3.95 3.67
C PRO A 21 5.44 5.24 2.98
N VAL A 22 6.12 5.57 1.87
CA VAL A 22 5.77 6.70 1.03
C VAL A 22 4.57 6.34 0.15
N PRO A 23 3.59 7.23 0.00
CA PRO A 23 2.52 7.05 -0.97
C PRO A 23 3.10 6.99 -2.39
N ARG A 24 2.58 6.06 -3.20
CA ARG A 24 2.93 5.87 -4.61
C ARG A 24 1.70 5.88 -5.49
N LEU A 25 1.90 6.16 -6.76
CA LEU A 25 0.85 6.05 -7.77
C LEU A 25 0.62 4.59 -8.13
N ALA A 26 -0.64 4.26 -8.38
CA ALA A 26 -1.09 2.95 -8.81
C ALA A 26 -2.30 3.11 -9.74
N GLU A 27 -2.58 2.07 -10.53
CA GLU A 27 -3.73 2.03 -11.43
C GLU A 27 -4.74 0.98 -10.95
N MET A 28 -6.01 1.33 -10.88
CA MET A 28 -7.06 0.36 -10.59
C MET A 28 -7.26 -0.56 -11.79
N THR A 29 -7.10 -1.88 -11.62
CA THR A 29 -7.37 -2.87 -12.67
C THR A 29 -8.83 -3.32 -12.67
N ALA A 30 -9.50 -3.21 -11.52
CA ALA A 30 -10.92 -3.42 -11.30
C ALA A 30 -11.39 -2.53 -10.11
N PRO A 31 -12.71 -2.44 -9.81
CA PRO A 31 -13.18 -1.64 -8.67
C PRO A 31 -12.60 -2.02 -7.30
N ALA A 32 -12.13 -3.26 -7.15
CA ALA A 32 -11.56 -3.79 -5.92
C ALA A 32 -10.16 -4.41 -6.14
N GLU A 33 -9.51 -4.08 -7.26
CA GLU A 33 -8.16 -4.57 -7.58
C GLU A 33 -7.28 -3.41 -8.03
N CYS A 34 -6.06 -3.34 -7.50
CA CYS A 34 -5.13 -2.24 -7.73
C CYS A 34 -3.74 -2.76 -8.10
N ASP A 35 -3.22 -2.29 -9.24
CA ASP A 35 -1.87 -2.57 -9.70
C ASP A 35 -0.90 -1.47 -9.24
N ILE A 36 0.01 -1.86 -8.36
CA ILE A 36 1.07 -1.01 -7.79
C ILE A 36 2.41 -1.20 -8.51
N GLY A 37 2.41 -1.79 -9.71
CA GLY A 37 3.54 -2.01 -10.62
C GLY A 37 4.15 -3.40 -10.52
N ASP A 38 4.54 -3.81 -9.30
CA ASP A 38 5.21 -5.11 -9.05
C ASP A 38 4.24 -6.18 -8.53
N LEU A 39 3.04 -5.78 -8.11
CA LEU A 39 2.06 -6.62 -7.44
C LEU A 39 0.65 -6.12 -7.76
N ILE A 40 -0.28 -7.06 -7.95
CA ILE A 40 -1.72 -6.77 -8.03
C ILE A 40 -2.29 -7.06 -6.65
N LEU A 41 -2.89 -6.05 -6.04
CA LEU A 41 -3.58 -6.14 -4.76
C LEU A 41 -5.07 -6.34 -4.99
N ASP A 42 -5.70 -7.17 -4.18
CA ASP A 42 -7.14 -7.41 -4.21
C ASP A 42 -7.84 -6.85 -2.97
N SER A 43 -9.13 -7.17 -2.80
CA SER A 43 -9.94 -6.67 -1.70
C SER A 43 -9.47 -7.09 -0.31
N ASP A 44 -8.71 -8.16 -0.20
CA ASP A 44 -8.22 -8.66 1.09
C ASP A 44 -6.98 -7.88 1.56
N ASP A 45 -6.22 -7.32 0.61
CA ASP A 45 -5.01 -6.54 0.86
C ASP A 45 -5.26 -5.02 0.91
N LEU A 46 -6.46 -4.56 0.53
CA LEU A 46 -6.77 -3.14 0.30
C LEU A 46 -7.73 -2.55 1.34
N LEU A 47 -7.31 -1.42 1.92
CA LEU A 47 -8.17 -0.45 2.58
C LEU A 47 -8.45 0.69 1.62
N VAL A 48 -9.68 1.19 1.61
CA VAL A 48 -10.10 2.31 0.77
C VAL A 48 -10.61 3.43 1.68
N ALA A 49 -10.16 4.67 1.43
CA ALA A 49 -10.69 5.83 2.13
C ALA A 49 -12.21 5.91 1.98
N ASP A 50 -12.91 6.24 3.07
CA ASP A 50 -14.37 6.15 3.14
C ASP A 50 -15.08 6.94 2.03
N HIS A 51 -14.54 8.11 1.66
CA HIS A 51 -15.07 8.96 0.60
C HIS A 51 -14.89 8.40 -0.83
N LEU A 52 -14.07 7.37 -1.02
CA LEU A 52 -13.83 6.71 -2.31
C LEU A 52 -14.61 5.40 -2.47
N LYS A 53 -15.31 4.96 -1.42
CA LYS A 53 -15.94 3.65 -1.38
C LYS A 53 -17.02 3.53 -2.47
N GLY A 54 -16.80 2.65 -3.45
CA GLY A 54 -17.70 2.41 -4.58
C GLY A 54 -17.53 3.36 -5.76
N GLU A 55 -16.62 4.34 -5.67
CA GLU A 55 -16.36 5.34 -6.72
C GLU A 55 -15.20 4.92 -7.65
N LEU A 56 -14.41 3.92 -7.25
CA LEU A 56 -13.24 3.46 -8.01
C LEU A 56 -13.62 2.50 -9.13
N LYS A 57 -13.01 2.67 -10.29
CA LYS A 57 -13.18 1.81 -11.46
C LYS A 57 -11.86 1.55 -12.17
N LYS A 58 -11.88 0.57 -13.07
CA LYS A 58 -10.72 0.25 -13.91
C LYS A 58 -10.22 1.49 -14.65
N GLY A 59 -8.90 1.71 -14.61
CA GLY A 59 -8.18 2.82 -15.24
C GLY A 59 -8.06 4.07 -14.38
N ASP A 60 -8.67 4.11 -13.18
CA ASP A 60 -8.45 5.21 -12.26
C ASP A 60 -7.01 5.20 -11.73
N THR A 61 -6.36 6.37 -11.76
CA THR A 61 -5.09 6.58 -11.08
C THR A 61 -5.33 6.93 -9.62
N VAL A 62 -4.70 6.19 -8.71
CA VAL A 62 -4.89 6.36 -7.27
C VAL A 62 -3.57 6.51 -6.54
N LEU A 63 -3.61 7.14 -5.38
CA LEU A 63 -2.50 7.24 -4.44
C LEU A 63 -2.62 6.14 -3.38
N VAL A 64 -1.63 5.26 -3.32
CA VAL A 64 -1.61 4.07 -2.45
C VAL A 64 -0.43 4.13 -1.50
N GLN A 65 -0.65 3.81 -0.23
CA GLN A 65 0.39 3.74 0.79
C GLN A 65 0.37 2.38 1.48
N ARG A 66 1.56 1.83 1.75
CA ARG A 66 1.70 0.61 2.55
C ARG A 66 1.36 0.90 4.01
N VAL A 67 0.42 0.16 4.58
CA VAL A 67 0.05 0.26 6.00
C VAL A 67 0.89 -0.72 6.83
N ASN A 68 1.04 -1.94 6.34
CA ASN A 68 1.86 -2.99 6.94
C ASN A 68 2.35 -3.98 5.86
N ASP A 69 2.83 -5.16 6.26
CA ASP A 69 3.39 -6.12 5.31
C ASP A 69 2.39 -6.71 4.32
N GLU A 70 1.11 -6.75 4.70
CA GLU A 70 0.01 -7.40 3.96
C GLU A 70 -1.04 -6.38 3.47
N THR A 71 -1.11 -5.20 4.10
CA THR A 71 -2.18 -4.24 3.84
C THR A 71 -1.67 -2.94 3.24
N TYR A 72 -2.41 -2.44 2.25
CA TYR A 72 -2.23 -1.15 1.59
C TYR A 72 -3.50 -0.31 1.70
N ALA A 73 -3.35 1.01 1.73
CA ALA A 73 -4.46 1.96 1.78
C ALA A 73 -4.49 2.83 0.52
N ILE A 74 -5.65 2.88 -0.13
CA ILE A 74 -5.98 3.84 -1.19
C ILE A 74 -6.47 5.13 -0.52
N ILE A 75 -5.71 6.21 -0.67
CA ILE A 75 -5.94 7.48 0.03
C ILE A 75 -6.73 8.45 -0.82
N GLU A 76 -6.35 8.58 -2.10
CA GLU A 76 -7.01 9.50 -3.04
C GLU A 76 -7.07 8.94 -4.46
N ARG A 77 -8.05 9.43 -5.23
CA ARG A 77 -8.13 9.25 -6.68
C ARG A 77 -7.71 10.54 -7.37
N LEU A 78 -6.78 10.43 -8.32
CA LEU A 78 -6.26 11.56 -9.08
C LEU A 78 -7.03 11.73 -10.39
N VAL A 79 -7.20 12.98 -10.80
CA VAL A 79 -7.84 13.38 -12.05
C VAL A 79 -7.04 14.49 -12.72
N GLU A 80 -7.09 14.53 -14.05
CA GLU A 80 -6.55 15.66 -14.82
C GLU A 80 -7.44 16.91 -14.65
N LEU A 81 -6.83 18.10 -14.80
CA LEU A 81 -7.49 19.41 -14.69
C LEU A 81 -8.15 19.84 -16.00
#